data_AF-A0A3S3QTL2-F1
#
_entry.id   AF-A0A3S3QTL2-F1
#
_cell.length_a   1.000
_cell.length_b   1.000
_cell.length_c   1.000
_cell.angle_alpha   90.00
_cell.angle_beta   90.00
_cell.angle_gamma   90.00
#
_symmetry.space_group_name_H-M   'P 1'
#
loop_
_entity.id
_entity.type
_entity.pdbx_description
1 polymer ?
#
loop_
_entity_poly.entity_id
_entity_poly.type
_entity_poly.pdbx_seq_one_letter_code
_entity_poly.pdbx_strand_id
1 'polypeptide(L)'
;IWMGIRLWTAVPVVPDLQPVSGRRGLLATFATGVALNLGNPKMPLFYVALLPNVVGASLAPGHLGVLAMVILVVEAVVIGGHVLLAGRARGLLRTPAVVRRVNRAAGGAMIGAGVAVVATR
;
A
#
# COMPACT_ATOMS: atom_id res chain seq x y z
N ILE A 1 -18.02 -2.32 -7.46
CA ILE A 1 -18.83 -1.52 -8.42
C ILE A 1 -19.28 -0.18 -7.81
N TRP A 2 -20.12 -0.17 -6.75
CA TRP A 2 -20.62 1.08 -6.15
C TRP A 2 -19.53 2.10 -5.78
N MET A 3 -18.45 1.65 -5.12
CA MET A 3 -17.32 2.52 -4.76
C MET A 3 -16.67 3.16 -5.99
N GLY A 4 -16.56 2.42 -7.10
CA GLY A 4 -16.02 2.94 -8.35
C GLY A 4 -16.93 3.99 -8.99
N ILE A 5 -18.26 3.81 -8.92
CA ILE A 5 -19.23 4.81 -9.39
C ILE A 5 -19.12 6.09 -8.55
N ARG A 6 -19.09 5.96 -7.21
CA ARG A 6 -18.93 7.10 -6.29
C ARG A 6 -17.65 7.87 -6.54
N LEU A 7 -16.55 7.16 -6.80
CA LEU A 7 -15.28 7.79 -7.12
C LEU A 7 -15.31 8.47 -8.51
N TRP A 8 -15.93 7.83 -9.49
CA TRP A 8 -16.08 8.38 -10.85
C TRP A 8 -16.88 9.68 -10.90
N THR A 9 -17.89 9.81 -10.04
CA THR A 9 -18.77 10.98 -9.93
C THR A 9 -18.33 11.97 -8.86
N ALA A 10 -17.24 11.69 -8.14
CA ALA A 10 -16.75 12.56 -7.07
C ALA A 10 -16.36 13.95 -7.60
N VAL A 11 -16.73 14.99 -6.84
CA VAL A 11 -16.22 16.34 -7.05
C VAL A 11 -14.71 16.32 -6.80
N PRO A 12 -13.87 16.83 -7.73
CA PRO A 12 -12.42 16.80 -7.56
C PRO A 12 -12.00 17.69 -6.38
N VAL A 13 -11.50 17.07 -5.31
CA VAL A 13 -10.93 17.78 -4.17
C VAL A 13 -9.42 17.79 -4.35
N VAL A 14 -8.85 18.97 -4.60
CA VAL A 14 -7.39 19.13 -4.63
C VAL A 14 -6.88 18.88 -3.21
N PRO A 15 -5.99 17.89 -3.00
CA PRO A 15 -5.49 17.60 -1.66
C PRO A 15 -4.78 18.82 -1.09
N ASP A 16 -5.03 19.16 0.17
CA ASP A 16 -4.25 20.18 0.85
C ASP A 16 -2.84 19.63 1.11
N LEU A 17 -1.86 20.16 0.36
CA LEU A 17 -0.49 19.67 0.35
C LEU A 17 0.39 20.34 1.41
N GLN A 18 -0.22 20.91 2.45
CA GLN A 18 0.51 21.38 3.62
C GLN A 18 1.48 20.28 4.11
N PRO A 19 2.75 20.62 4.40
CA PRO A 19 3.61 19.73 5.17
C PRO A 19 2.89 19.43 6.47
N VAL A 20 2.86 18.17 6.90
CA VAL A 20 2.32 17.82 8.22
C VAL A 20 3.10 18.63 9.25
N SER A 21 2.45 19.63 9.86
CA SER A 21 3.09 20.64 10.72
C SER A 21 3.49 20.10 12.09
N GLY A 22 3.32 18.80 12.34
CA GLY A 22 3.88 18.12 13.50
C GLY A 22 5.09 17.28 13.09
N ARG A 23 6.29 17.67 13.49
CA ARG A 23 7.43 16.75 13.58
C ARG A 23 7.09 15.68 14.63
N ARG A 24 6.27 14.68 14.28
CA ARG A 24 6.32 13.41 14.99
C ARG A 24 7.75 12.90 14.83
N GLY A 25 8.45 12.74 15.93
CA GLY A 25 9.81 12.20 15.90
C GLY A 25 9.83 10.86 15.18
N LEU A 26 10.96 10.52 14.55
CA LEU A 26 11.11 9.27 13.78
C LEU A 26 10.68 8.05 14.60
N LEU A 27 10.98 8.05 15.90
CA LEU A 27 10.55 7.03 16.87
C LEU A 27 9.03 6.90 16.98
N ALA A 28 8.28 7.99 17.03
CA ALA A 28 6.82 7.95 17.13
C ALA A 28 6.19 7.42 15.84
N THR A 29 6.73 7.82 14.68
CA THR A 29 6.31 7.30 13.37
C THR A 29 6.63 5.81 13.23
N PHE A 30 7.83 5.39 13.65
CA PHE A 30 8.24 3.99 13.67
C PHE A 30 7.33 3.16 14.59
N ALA A 31 7.11 3.61 15.82
CA ALA A 31 6.22 2.95 16.77
C ALA A 31 4.79 2.82 16.23
N THR A 32 4.28 3.84 15.53
CA THR A 32 2.98 3.77 14.86
C THR A 32 2.96 2.68 13.78
N GLY A 33 3.99 2.60 12.95
CA GLY A 33 4.11 1.56 11.91
C GLY A 33 4.18 0.14 12.49
N VAL A 34 4.93 -0.04 13.58
CA VAL A 34 5.00 -1.30 14.32
C VAL A 34 3.63 -1.66 14.91
N ALA A 35 2.97 -0.71 15.58
CA ALA A 35 1.66 -0.92 16.18
C ALA A 35 0.60 -1.27 15.13
N LEU A 36 0.62 -0.65 13.96
CA LEU A 36 -0.30 -0.95 12.85
C LEU A 36 -0.07 -2.37 12.30
N ASN A 37 1.18 -2.80 12.15
CA ASN A 37 1.51 -4.15 11.69
C ASN A 37 1.13 -5.22 12.73
N LEU A 38 1.38 -4.96 14.01
CA LEU A 38 1.01 -5.88 15.09
C LEU A 38 -0.51 -5.92 15.31
N GLY A 39 -1.20 -4.78 15.16
CA GLY A 39 -2.65 -4.67 15.30
C GLY A 39 -3.43 -5.34 14.16
N ASN A 40 -2.81 -5.52 13.00
CA ASN A 40 -3.38 -6.28 11.88
C ASN A 40 -2.35 -7.30 11.35
N PRO A 41 -2.18 -8.44 12.06
CA PRO A 41 -1.12 -9.40 11.77
C PRO A 41 -1.40 -10.26 10.53
N LYS A 42 -2.34 -9.86 9.66
CA LYS A 42 -2.70 -10.64 8.46
C LYS A 42 -1.47 -10.95 7.60
N MET A 43 -0.58 -9.97 7.42
CA MET A 43 0.64 -10.13 6.63
C MET A 43 1.65 -11.07 7.32
N PRO A 44 2.05 -10.86 8.59
CA PRO A 44 2.88 -11.81 9.33
C PRO A 44 2.35 -13.25 9.33
N LEU A 45 1.04 -13.44 9.50
CA LEU A 45 0.42 -14.76 9.48
C LEU A 45 0.55 -15.45 8.12
N PHE A 46 0.47 -14.68 7.02
CA PHE A 46 0.69 -15.19 5.68
C PHE A 46 2.12 -15.67 5.48
N TYR A 47 3.11 -14.93 6.00
CA TYR A 47 4.51 -15.35 5.95
C TYR A 47 4.76 -16.64 6.71
N VAL A 48 4.22 -16.77 7.93
CA VAL A 48 4.35 -18.00 8.73
C VAL A 48 3.68 -19.19 8.03
N ALA A 49 2.53 -18.99 7.39
CA ALA A 49 1.83 -20.04 6.65
C ALA A 49 2.58 -20.51 5.39
N LEU A 50 3.23 -19.60 4.67
CA LEU A 50 4.02 -19.96 3.48
C LEU A 50 5.43 -20.45 3.82
N LEU A 51 5.97 -20.09 4.98
CA LEU A 51 7.38 -20.32 5.33
C LEU A 51 7.83 -21.78 5.15
N PRO A 52 7.13 -22.80 5.66
CA PRO A 52 7.55 -24.19 5.53
C PRO A 52 7.64 -24.66 4.07
N ASN A 53 6.84 -24.06 3.17
CA ASN A 53 6.85 -24.41 1.75
C ASN A 53 8.08 -23.84 1.02
N VAL A 54 8.69 -22.77 1.55
CA VAL A 54 9.83 -22.08 0.92
C VAL A 54 11.17 -22.62 1.43
N VAL A 55 11.28 -22.92 2.73
CA VAL A 55 12.55 -23.31 3.37
C VAL A 55 12.59 -24.76 3.84
N GLY A 56 11.49 -25.51 3.70
CA GLY A 56 11.38 -26.89 4.18
C GLY A 56 11.10 -26.98 5.69
N ALA A 57 10.91 -28.20 6.19
CA ALA A 57 10.55 -28.46 7.58
C ALA A 57 11.68 -28.19 8.60
N SER A 58 12.94 -28.11 8.15
CA SER A 58 14.12 -27.86 9.00
C SER A 58 14.64 -26.43 8.82
N LEU A 59 14.23 -25.54 9.73
CA LEU A 59 14.72 -24.16 9.78
C LEU A 59 16.05 -24.08 10.56
N ALA A 60 17.17 -24.15 9.85
CA ALA A 60 18.45 -23.77 10.43
C ALA A 60 18.45 -22.26 10.79
N PRO A 61 19.11 -21.82 11.88
CA PRO A 61 19.14 -20.40 12.29
C PRO A 61 19.62 -19.44 11.18
N GLY A 62 20.51 -19.90 10.28
CA GLY A 62 20.97 -19.13 9.12
C GLY A 62 19.87 -18.81 8.10
N HIS A 63 18.87 -19.69 7.94
CA HIS A 63 17.74 -19.47 7.02
C HIS A 63 16.83 -18.34 7.48
N LEU A 64 16.67 -18.17 8.79
CA LEU A 64 15.89 -17.07 9.36
C LEU A 64 16.53 -15.71 9.07
N GLY A 65 17.86 -15.62 9.15
CA GLY A 65 18.60 -14.39 8.81
C GLY A 65 18.47 -14.02 7.34
N VAL A 66 18.61 -15.01 6.44
CA VAL A 66 18.45 -14.81 4.99
C VAL A 66 17.02 -14.37 4.65
N LEU A 67 16.01 -15.05 5.20
CA LEU A 67 14.61 -14.70 4.99
C LEU A 67 14.31 -13.27 5.48
N ALA A 68 14.74 -12.92 6.68
CA ALA A 68 14.54 -11.59 7.24
C ALA A 68 15.18 -10.52 6.33
N MET A 69 16.39 -10.76 5.84
CA MET A 69 17.08 -9.85 4.91
C MET A 69 16.30 -9.70 3.60
N VAL A 70 15.84 -10.79 2.99
CA VAL A 70 15.03 -10.73 1.77
C VAL A 70 13.75 -9.93 1.97
N ILE A 71 13.01 -10.18 3.06
CA ILE A 71 11.79 -9.44 3.40
C ILE A 71 12.11 -7.95 3.56
N LEU A 72 13.15 -7.60 4.32
CA LEU A 72 13.53 -6.20 4.55
C LEU A 72 13.92 -5.49 3.26
N VAL A 73 14.69 -6.13 2.38
CA VAL A 73 15.09 -5.53 1.09
C VAL A 73 13.87 -5.32 0.19
N VAL A 74 13.00 -6.32 0.07
CA VAL A 74 11.78 -6.21 -0.74
C VAL A 74 10.87 -5.11 -0.21
N GLU A 75 10.61 -5.08 1.09
CA GLU A 75 9.80 -4.04 1.73
C GLU A 75 10.42 -2.65 1.55
N ALA A 76 11.73 -2.50 1.75
CA ALA A 76 12.42 -1.22 1.57
C ALA A 76 12.33 -0.71 0.13
N VAL A 77 12.54 -1.59 -0.86
CA VAL A 77 12.44 -1.24 -2.29
C VAL A 77 11.01 -0.88 -2.66
N VAL A 78 10.04 -1.69 -2.25
CA VAL A 78 8.63 -1.49 -2.59
C VAL A 78 8.08 -0.25 -1.91
N ILE A 79 8.19 -0.14 -0.57
CA ILE A 79 7.68 1.02 0.18
C ILE A 79 8.46 2.28 -0.20
N GLY A 80 9.79 2.20 -0.32
CA GLY A 80 10.61 3.32 -0.77
C GLY A 80 10.20 3.81 -2.16
N GLY A 81 9.95 2.89 -3.08
CA GLY A 81 9.39 3.18 -4.41
C GLY A 81 8.04 3.90 -4.32
N HIS A 82 7.12 3.41 -3.47
CA HIS A 82 5.83 4.06 -3.25
C HIS A 82 5.98 5.46 -2.68
N VAL A 83 6.88 5.68 -1.71
CA VAL A 83 7.13 7.01 -1.12
C VAL A 83 7.66 7.98 -2.19
N LEU A 84 8.60 7.55 -3.03
CA LEU A 84 9.14 8.36 -4.12
C LEU A 84 8.08 8.69 -5.17
N LEU A 85 7.26 7.70 -5.57
CA LEU A 85 6.16 7.89 -6.50
C LEU A 85 5.08 8.82 -5.92
N ALA A 86 4.74 8.66 -4.65
CA ALA A 86 3.80 9.53 -3.95
C ALA A 86 4.31 10.98 -3.92
N GLY A 87 5.60 11.19 -3.66
CA GLY A 87 6.24 12.51 -3.72
C GLY A 87 6.09 13.17 -5.10
N ARG A 88 6.27 12.41 -6.19
CA ARG A 88 6.06 12.92 -7.56
C ARG A 88 4.58 13.14 -7.89
N ALA A 89 3.71 12.20 -7.52
CA ALA A 89 2.27 12.29 -7.73
C ALA A 89 1.66 13.50 -7.00
N ARG A 90 2.21 13.87 -5.85
CA ARG A 90 1.85 15.08 -5.10
C ARG A 90 1.98 16.35 -5.96
N GLY A 91 2.99 16.42 -6.82
CA GLY A 91 3.16 17.53 -7.78
C GLY A 91 2.11 17.53 -8.90
N LEU A 92 1.65 16.34 -9.33
CA LEU A 92 0.65 16.19 -10.39
C LEU A 92 -0.78 16.53 -9.91
N LEU A 93 -1.11 16.22 -8.66
CA LEU A 93 -2.44 16.41 -8.07
C LEU A 93 -2.73 17.86 -7.64
N ARG A 94 -2.26 18.85 -8.41
CA ARG A 94 -2.40 20.29 -8.08
C ARG A 94 -3.61 20.97 -8.69
N THR A 95 -4.27 20.35 -9.66
CA THR A 95 -5.43 20.96 -10.35
C THR A 95 -6.66 20.06 -10.26
N PRO A 96 -7.88 20.65 -10.17
CA PRO A 96 -9.12 19.88 -10.15
C PRO A 96 -9.28 18.99 -11.39
N ALA A 97 -8.78 19.43 -12.56
CA ALA A 97 -8.84 18.67 -13.80
C ALA A 97 -8.02 17.37 -13.72
N VAL A 98 -6.81 17.40 -13.14
CA VAL A 98 -5.98 16.21 -12.97
C VAL A 98 -6.59 15.27 -11.94
N VAL A 99 -7.03 15.78 -10.79
CA VAL A 99 -7.72 14.99 -9.76
C VAL A 99 -8.95 14.29 -10.34
N ARG A 100 -9.73 14.96 -11.19
CA ARG A 100 -10.89 14.37 -11.86
C ARG A 100 -10.51 13.20 -12.77
N ARG A 101 -9.43 13.32 -13.53
CA ARG A 101 -8.95 12.23 -14.41
C ARG A 101 -8.51 11.03 -13.59
N VAL A 102 -7.78 11.26 -12.49
CA VAL A 102 -7.36 10.20 -11.56
C VAL A 102 -8.57 9.51 -10.92
N ASN A 103 -9.55 10.27 -10.44
CA ASN A 103 -10.78 9.72 -9.86
C ASN A 103 -11.56 8.86 -10.87
N ARG A 104 -11.65 9.30 -12.13
CA ARG A 104 -12.28 8.50 -13.19
C ARG A 104 -11.48 7.25 -13.51
N ALA A 105 -10.17 7.35 -13.70
CA ALA A 105 -9.33 6.18 -13.97
C ALA A 105 -9.45 5.12 -12.85
N ALA A 106 -9.33 5.55 -11.59
CA ALA A 106 -9.49 4.66 -10.43
C ALA A 106 -10.92 4.10 -10.34
N GLY A 107 -11.94 4.94 -10.49
CA GLY A 107 -13.34 4.49 -10.46
C GLY A 107 -13.66 3.48 -11.56
N GLY A 108 -13.14 3.70 -12.77
CA GLY A 108 -13.27 2.80 -13.91
C GLY A 108 -12.59 1.46 -13.66
N ALA A 109 -11.38 1.46 -13.12
CA ALA A 109 -10.67 0.24 -12.73
C ALA A 109 -11.45 -0.55 -11.67
N MET A 110 -12.03 0.12 -10.66
CA MET A 110 -12.83 -0.54 -9.62
C MET A 110 -14.16 -1.11 -10.13
N ILE A 111 -14.80 -0.43 -11.08
CA ILE A 111 -15.99 -0.95 -11.76
C ILE A 111 -15.59 -2.16 -12.61
N GLY A 112 -14.55 -2.03 -13.44
CA GLY A 112 -14.03 -3.07 -14.31
C GLY A 112 -13.64 -4.33 -13.55
N ALA A 113 -12.89 -4.20 -12.44
CA ALA A 113 -12.56 -5.33 -11.57
C ALA A 113 -13.82 -6.00 -10.98
N GLY A 114 -14.81 -5.20 -10.55
CA GLY A 114 -16.07 -5.74 -10.05
C GLY A 114 -16.88 -6.49 -11.10
N VAL A 115 -16.95 -5.96 -12.33
CA VAL A 115 -17.59 -6.62 -13.47
C VAL A 115 -16.84 -7.90 -13.83
N ALA A 116 -15.50 -7.86 -13.89
CA ALA A 116 -14.68 -9.02 -14.19
C ALA A 116 -14.92 -10.16 -13.19
N VAL A 117 -14.95 -9.86 -11.88
CA VAL A 117 -15.24 -10.87 -10.85
C VAL A 117 -16.62 -11.51 -11.03
N VAL A 118 -17.64 -10.76 -11.44
CA VAL A 118 -18.97 -11.31 -11.73
C VAL A 118 -18.96 -12.14 -13.01
N ALA A 119 -18.22 -11.70 -14.03
CA ALA A 119 -18.15 -12.37 -15.32
C ALA A 119 -17.30 -13.66 -15.31
N THR A 120 -16.33 -13.77 -14.40
CA THR A 120 -15.46 -14.95 -14.25
C THR A 120 -15.89 -15.89 -13.12
N ARG A 121 -17.02 -15.62 -12.47
CA ARG A 121 -17.67 -16.52 -11.51
C ARG A 121 -18.85 -17.21 -12.19
#